data_AF-A0A9E7FM70-F1
#
_entry.id   AF-A0A9E7FM70-F1
#
_cell.length_a   1.000
_cell.length_b   1.000
_cell.length_c   1.000
_cell.angle_alpha   90.00
_cell.angle_beta   90.00
_cell.angle_gamma   90.00
#
_symmetry.space_group_name_H-M   'P 1'
#
loop_
_entity.id
_entity.type
_entity.pdbx_description
1 polymer ?
#
loop_
_entity_poly.entity_id
_entity_poly.type
_entity_poly.pdbx_seq_one_letter_code
_entity_poly.pdbx_strand_id
1 'polypeptide(L)'
;MERGSGGNDVELLCKTLQFEHKLFYFDLKENPRGRYLKISEKTSATRSTIIVPVGGIVWFVGLFNYYVNTDELDAFSMELKLDTKVFYFDVGENKRGRFLKVSEASVSRNRSTIIVPAGSSGEEGWIAFRNILHEINEEASRLFIVSNQQHMEPAEHLPGLSDDDEIESLGMPKVIRADQKRFFFDLGSNNRGHYLRISEVSGSDRSSIILPLSGLKHFHDTIGHFVEVTKDRTGGKPAVNVRTLEPVQR
;
A
#
# COMPACT_ATOMS: atom_id res chain seq x y z
N MET A 1 0.63 -35.58 -19.75
CA MET A 1 0.20 -35.39 -18.35
C MET A 1 1.27 -34.51 -17.71
N GLU A 2 1.04 -33.30 -17.22
CA GLU A 2 -0.12 -32.66 -16.57
C GLU A 2 -0.09 -31.12 -16.74
N ARG A 3 -1.30 -30.54 -16.86
CA ARG A 3 -1.84 -29.30 -16.24
C ARG A 3 -1.09 -27.96 -16.39
N GLY A 4 -1.72 -26.84 -16.73
CA GLY A 4 -3.14 -26.53 -16.88
C GLY A 4 -3.35 -25.05 -17.23
N SER A 5 -4.44 -24.80 -17.96
CA SER A 5 -5.15 -23.54 -18.25
C SER A 5 -4.61 -22.25 -17.59
N GLY A 6 -4.14 -21.30 -18.42
CA GLY A 6 -3.85 -19.92 -18.01
C GLY A 6 -4.41 -18.96 -19.06
N GLY A 7 -5.72 -18.68 -18.98
CA GLY A 7 -6.44 -17.88 -19.96
C GLY A 7 -6.01 -16.42 -20.00
N ASN A 8 -5.92 -15.86 -21.22
CA ASN A 8 -5.97 -14.43 -21.59
C ASN A 8 -5.10 -13.42 -20.81
N ASP A 9 -4.08 -13.85 -20.06
CA ASP A 9 -3.15 -12.92 -19.40
C ASP A 9 -2.17 -12.34 -20.44
N VAL A 10 -2.24 -11.03 -20.69
CA VAL A 10 -1.28 -10.26 -21.48
C VAL A 10 -0.17 -9.75 -20.55
N GLU A 11 1.09 -9.97 -20.92
CA GLU A 11 2.23 -9.42 -20.19
C GLU A 11 2.54 -8.01 -20.68
N LEU A 12 2.53 -7.04 -19.76
CA LEU A 12 2.75 -5.63 -20.04
C LEU A 12 4.20 -5.21 -19.76
N LEU A 13 4.77 -5.74 -18.68
CA LEU A 13 6.15 -5.47 -18.26
C LEU A 13 6.68 -6.65 -17.46
N CYS A 14 7.95 -6.99 -17.67
CA CYS A 14 8.67 -7.95 -16.85
C CYS A 14 9.99 -7.34 -16.37
N LYS A 15 10.27 -7.46 -15.07
CA LYS A 15 11.55 -7.11 -14.46
C LYS A 15 12.04 -8.25 -13.57
N THR A 16 13.35 -8.34 -13.38
CA THR A 16 13.96 -9.33 -12.51
C THR A 16 14.92 -8.68 -11.52
N LEU A 17 15.03 -9.29 -10.34
CA LEU A 17 16.01 -8.93 -9.33
C LEU A 17 16.69 -10.19 -8.82
N GLN A 18 17.97 -10.35 -9.12
CA GLN A 18 18.81 -11.31 -8.43
C GLN A 18 19.39 -10.63 -7.20
N PHE A 19 19.12 -11.19 -6.02
CA PHE A 19 19.71 -10.72 -4.77
C PHE A 19 20.05 -11.91 -3.88
N GLU A 20 21.32 -11.98 -3.45
CA GLU A 20 21.91 -13.20 -2.88
C GLU A 20 21.61 -14.43 -3.77
N HIS A 21 21.24 -15.55 -3.14
CA HIS A 21 20.76 -16.80 -3.74
C HIS A 21 19.28 -16.79 -4.19
N LYS A 22 18.60 -15.63 -4.20
CA LYS A 22 17.19 -15.50 -4.58
C LYS A 22 17.05 -14.76 -5.92
N LEU A 23 16.11 -15.21 -6.74
CA LEU A 23 15.70 -14.53 -7.97
C LEU A 23 14.23 -14.13 -7.86
N PHE A 24 13.96 -12.84 -7.98
CA PHE A 24 12.61 -12.30 -8.01
C PHE A 24 12.22 -11.97 -9.45
N TYR A 25 10.98 -12.31 -9.80
CA TYR A 25 10.33 -11.92 -11.07
C TYR A 25 9.16 -11.01 -10.74
N PHE A 26 9.07 -9.90 -11.46
CA PHE A 26 8.01 -8.91 -11.34
C PHE A 26 7.32 -8.80 -12.69
N ASP A 27 6.17 -9.46 -12.81
CA ASP A 27 5.43 -9.51 -14.07
C ASP A 27 4.14 -8.69 -13.92
N LEU A 28 4.10 -7.50 -14.52
CA LEU A 28 2.87 -6.72 -14.65
C LEU A 28 2.05 -7.30 -15.79
N LYS A 29 0.83 -7.73 -15.50
CA LYS A 29 -0.05 -8.42 -16.43
C LYS A 29 -1.43 -7.81 -16.45
N GLU A 30 -2.14 -8.04 -17.54
CA GLU A 30 -3.53 -7.65 -17.74
C GLU A 30 -4.36 -8.86 -18.13
N ASN A 31 -5.56 -8.96 -17.58
CA ASN A 31 -6.56 -9.92 -18.01
C ASN A 31 -7.95 -9.29 -17.93
N PRO A 32 -9.03 -10.00 -18.31
CA PRO A 32 -10.37 -9.44 -18.28
C PRO A 32 -10.85 -8.95 -16.90
N ARG A 33 -10.16 -9.29 -15.81
CA ARG A 33 -10.47 -8.82 -14.45
C ARG A 33 -9.67 -7.58 -14.05
N GLY A 34 -8.82 -7.08 -14.93
CA GLY A 34 -7.97 -5.91 -14.70
C GLY A 34 -6.47 -6.25 -14.66
N ARG A 35 -5.69 -5.22 -14.31
CA ARG A 35 -4.22 -5.30 -14.24
C ARG A 35 -3.75 -5.69 -12.85
N TYR A 36 -2.68 -6.47 -12.80
CA TYR A 36 -2.09 -6.94 -11.56
C TYR A 36 -0.59 -7.19 -11.72
N LEU A 37 0.15 -7.02 -10.63
CA LEU A 37 1.56 -7.35 -10.53
C LEU A 37 1.72 -8.73 -9.87
N LYS A 38 2.34 -9.66 -10.59
CA LYS A 38 2.74 -10.95 -10.07
C LYS A 38 4.20 -10.88 -9.62
N ILE A 39 4.43 -11.10 -8.33
CA ILE A 39 5.78 -11.12 -7.77
C ILE A 39 6.13 -12.54 -7.38
N SER A 40 7.09 -13.15 -8.06
CA SER A 40 7.56 -14.50 -7.77
C SER A 40 8.95 -14.48 -7.15
N GLU A 41 9.12 -15.10 -5.99
CA GLU A 41 10.42 -15.46 -5.44
C GLU A 41 10.78 -16.87 -5.89
N LYS A 42 11.96 -17.05 -6.46
CA LYS A 42 12.55 -18.33 -6.81
C LYS A 42 13.85 -18.53 -6.04
N THR A 43 13.94 -19.65 -5.33
CA THR A 43 15.18 -20.17 -4.75
C THR A 43 15.58 -21.46 -5.48
N SER A 44 16.67 -22.08 -5.06
CA SER A 44 17.04 -23.43 -5.52
C SER A 44 16.02 -24.51 -5.11
N ALA A 45 15.28 -24.30 -4.02
CA ALA A 45 14.39 -25.31 -3.45
C ALA A 45 12.90 -25.04 -3.74
N THR A 46 12.50 -23.77 -3.79
CA THR A 46 11.10 -23.37 -3.80
C THR A 46 10.84 -22.23 -4.76
N ARG A 47 9.58 -22.13 -5.19
CA ARG A 47 9.05 -20.92 -5.82
C ARG A 47 7.78 -20.52 -5.08
N SER A 48 7.72 -19.28 -4.64
CA SER A 48 6.51 -18.68 -4.06
C SER A 48 6.12 -17.45 -4.87
N THR A 49 4.83 -17.12 -4.87
CA THR A 49 4.31 -16.01 -5.67
C THR A 49 3.20 -15.31 -4.92
N ILE A 50 3.27 -13.98 -4.85
CA ILE A 50 2.16 -13.13 -4.45
C ILE A 50 1.59 -12.39 -5.65
N ILE A 51 0.30 -12.05 -5.61
CA ILE A 51 -0.41 -11.31 -6.66
C ILE A 51 -0.98 -10.02 -6.09
N VAL A 52 -0.44 -8.89 -6.52
CA VAL A 52 -0.81 -7.55 -6.06
C VAL A 52 -1.68 -6.87 -7.12
N PRO A 53 -2.91 -6.44 -6.81
CA PRO A 53 -3.70 -5.60 -7.73
C PRO A 53 -2.91 -4.35 -8.16
N VAL A 54 -3.10 -3.84 -9.39
CA VAL A 54 -2.29 -2.70 -9.89
C VAL A 54 -2.38 -1.47 -8.98
N GLY A 55 -3.57 -1.16 -8.44
CA GLY A 55 -3.76 -0.07 -7.48
C GLY A 55 -3.06 -0.30 -6.12
N GLY A 56 -2.64 -1.53 -5.86
CA GLY A 56 -1.86 -1.95 -4.69
C GLY A 56 -0.38 -1.60 -4.75
N ILE A 57 0.18 -1.39 -5.94
CA ILE A 57 1.64 -1.30 -6.14
C ILE A 57 2.22 -0.07 -5.43
N VAL A 58 1.53 1.08 -5.49
CA VAL A 58 1.95 2.31 -4.81
C VAL A 58 2.05 2.13 -3.28
N TRP A 59 1.16 1.33 -2.70
CA TRP A 59 1.19 1.01 -1.26
C TRP A 59 2.37 0.13 -0.90
N PHE A 60 2.71 -0.84 -1.75
CA PHE A 60 3.93 -1.63 -1.59
C PHE A 60 5.18 -0.72 -1.65
N VAL A 61 5.25 0.24 -2.58
CA VAL A 61 6.35 1.22 -2.61
C VAL A 61 6.44 1.99 -1.30
N GLY A 62 5.30 2.49 -0.79
CA GLY A 62 5.23 3.21 0.48
C GLY A 62 5.67 2.38 1.69
N LEU A 63 5.24 1.12 1.77
CA LEU A 63 5.61 0.21 2.86
C LEU A 63 7.10 -0.17 2.81
N PHE A 64 7.65 -0.46 1.63
CA PHE A 64 9.09 -0.68 1.52
C PHE A 64 9.89 0.58 1.86
N ASN A 65 9.42 1.78 1.49
CA ASN A 65 10.03 3.03 1.94
C ASN A 65 9.97 3.16 3.47
N TYR A 66 8.85 2.83 4.11
CA TYR A 66 8.75 2.82 5.57
C TYR A 66 9.83 1.90 6.18
N TYR A 67 9.93 0.65 5.75
CA TYR A 67 10.90 -0.30 6.32
C TYR A 67 12.36 0.06 6.04
N VAL A 68 12.65 0.69 4.90
CA VAL A 68 14.00 1.23 4.61
C VAL A 68 14.35 2.38 5.56
N ASN A 69 13.40 3.24 5.91
CA ASN A 69 13.69 4.45 6.70
C ASN A 69 13.38 4.29 8.21
N THR A 70 13.05 3.08 8.68
CA THR A 70 12.69 2.83 10.08
C THR A 70 13.77 2.01 10.75
N ASP A 71 14.21 2.46 11.92
CA ASP A 71 15.15 1.73 12.76
C ASP A 71 14.56 0.41 13.23
N GLU A 72 15.44 -0.57 13.46
CA GLU A 72 15.06 -1.97 13.70
C GLU A 72 14.10 -2.16 14.88
N LEU A 73 14.39 -1.46 15.99
CA LEU A 73 13.65 -1.58 17.24
C LEU A 73 12.24 -0.98 17.15
N ASP A 74 12.00 -0.14 16.13
CA ASP A 74 10.77 0.62 15.93
C ASP A 74 9.93 0.08 14.76
N ALA A 75 10.42 -0.94 14.06
CA ALA A 75 9.73 -1.49 12.88
C ALA A 75 8.52 -2.36 13.28
N PHE A 76 7.32 -1.83 13.12
CA PHE A 76 6.07 -2.56 13.33
C PHE A 76 5.67 -3.47 12.15
N SER A 77 4.97 -4.57 12.46
CA SER A 77 4.24 -5.36 11.47
C SER A 77 3.09 -4.53 10.86
N MET A 78 2.97 -4.56 9.54
CA MET A 78 1.96 -3.80 8.81
C MET A 78 1.00 -4.73 8.08
N GLU A 79 -0.27 -4.34 8.05
CA GLU A 79 -1.33 -5.02 7.32
C GLU A 79 -1.88 -4.11 6.23
N LEU A 80 -2.00 -4.64 5.01
CA LEU A 80 -2.55 -3.94 3.86
C LEU A 80 -3.69 -4.77 3.27
N LYS A 81 -4.92 -4.27 3.39
CA LYS A 81 -6.10 -4.85 2.75
C LYS A 81 -6.29 -4.25 1.37
N LEU A 82 -6.46 -5.10 0.37
CA LEU A 82 -6.75 -4.74 -1.01
C LEU A 82 -7.81 -5.71 -1.53
N ASP A 83 -9.03 -5.21 -1.73
CA ASP A 83 -10.18 -5.99 -2.20
C ASP A 83 -10.40 -7.25 -1.35
N THR A 84 -10.28 -8.43 -1.96
CA THR A 84 -10.43 -9.74 -1.29
C THR A 84 -9.12 -10.27 -0.70
N LYS A 85 -8.05 -9.47 -0.69
CA LYS A 85 -6.70 -9.87 -0.27
C LYS A 85 -6.25 -9.07 0.94
N VAL A 86 -5.50 -9.72 1.81
CA VAL A 86 -4.80 -9.10 2.93
C VAL A 86 -3.33 -9.45 2.82
N PHE A 87 -2.48 -8.43 2.85
CA PHE A 87 -1.03 -8.56 2.84
C PHE A 87 -0.48 -8.23 4.22
N TYR A 88 0.40 -9.09 4.72
CA TYR A 88 1.11 -8.88 5.98
C TYR A 88 2.59 -8.68 5.69
N PHE A 89 3.16 -7.66 6.33
CA PHE A 89 4.55 -7.27 6.23
C PHE A 89 5.17 -7.40 7.62
N ASP A 90 6.08 -8.36 7.78
CA ASP A 90 6.71 -8.66 9.05
C ASP A 90 8.23 -8.61 8.88
N VAL A 91 8.91 -7.82 9.70
CA VAL A 91 10.37 -7.86 9.80
C VAL A 91 10.75 -9.11 10.58
N GLY A 92 11.71 -9.86 10.05
CA GLY A 92 12.29 -11.01 10.74
C GLY A 92 13.81 -10.99 10.64
N GLU A 93 14.45 -11.71 11.56
CA GLU A 93 15.89 -11.87 11.59
C GLU A 93 16.25 -13.35 11.79
N ASN A 94 17.31 -13.79 11.12
CA ASN A 94 17.90 -15.11 11.36
C ASN A 94 19.42 -15.02 11.21
N LYS A 95 20.13 -16.16 11.31
CA LYS A 95 21.60 -16.23 11.20
C LYS A 95 22.18 -15.65 9.90
N ARG A 96 21.34 -15.44 8.88
CA ARG A 96 21.72 -14.89 7.57
C ARG A 96 21.45 -13.39 7.46
N GLY A 97 20.89 -12.78 8.51
CA GLY A 97 20.52 -11.38 8.56
C GLY A 97 19.01 -11.14 8.55
N ARG A 98 18.66 -9.86 8.43
CA ARG A 98 17.28 -9.39 8.43
C ARG A 98 16.59 -9.62 7.09
N PHE A 99 15.28 -9.77 7.13
CA PHE A 99 14.44 -9.91 5.96
C PHE A 99 13.05 -9.34 6.22
N LEU A 100 12.40 -8.92 5.14
CA LEU A 100 10.99 -8.55 5.15
C LEU A 100 10.19 -9.73 4.59
N LYS A 101 9.31 -10.27 5.41
CA LYS A 101 8.37 -11.32 5.04
C LYS A 101 7.09 -10.67 4.56
N VAL A 102 6.72 -10.95 3.31
CA VAL A 102 5.48 -10.43 2.70
C VAL A 102 4.56 -11.60 2.41
N SER A 103 3.46 -11.69 3.16
CA SER A 103 2.47 -12.74 3.01
C SER A 103 1.19 -12.24 2.36
N GLU A 104 0.72 -12.91 1.31
CA GLU A 104 -0.63 -12.73 0.74
C GLU A 104 -1.58 -13.75 1.34
N ALA A 105 -2.69 -13.30 1.92
CA ALA A 105 -3.85 -14.11 2.26
C ALA A 105 -5.05 -13.69 1.40
N SER A 106 -5.83 -14.67 0.92
CA SER A 106 -7.03 -14.44 0.10
C SER A 106 -8.07 -15.47 0.49
N VAL A 107 -9.36 -15.11 0.44
CA VAL A 107 -10.47 -16.03 0.77
C VAL A 107 -10.44 -17.28 -0.12
N SER A 108 -9.94 -17.13 -1.36
CA SER A 108 -9.93 -18.15 -2.40
C SER A 108 -8.59 -18.89 -2.55
N ARG A 109 -7.55 -18.55 -1.80
CA ARG A 109 -6.19 -19.10 -2.03
C ARG A 109 -5.43 -19.30 -0.73
N ASN A 110 -4.66 -20.40 -0.67
CA ASN A 110 -3.72 -20.62 0.43
C ASN A 110 -2.76 -19.44 0.56
N ARG A 111 -2.43 -19.11 1.81
CA ARG A 111 -1.47 -18.05 2.14
C ARG A 111 -0.16 -18.30 1.39
N SER A 112 0.24 -17.34 0.57
CA SER A 112 1.52 -17.35 -0.13
C SER A 112 2.46 -16.36 0.53
N THR A 113 3.77 -16.59 0.48
CA THR A 113 4.73 -15.70 1.14
C THR A 113 6.02 -15.61 0.33
N ILE A 114 6.50 -14.38 0.17
CA ILE A 114 7.87 -14.11 -0.30
C ILE A 114 8.71 -13.54 0.83
N ILE A 115 10.01 -13.71 0.76
CA ILE A 115 11.01 -13.25 1.74
C ILE A 115 12.04 -12.40 1.02
N VAL A 116 12.04 -11.11 1.29
CA VAL A 116 12.99 -10.15 0.72
C VAL A 116 14.12 -9.89 1.71
N PRO A 117 15.35 -10.36 1.45
CA PRO A 117 16.49 -10.11 2.32
C PRO A 117 16.80 -8.63 2.38
N ALA A 118 17.22 -8.15 3.55
CA ALA A 118 17.65 -6.76 3.71
C ALA A 118 19.07 -6.54 3.13
N GLY A 119 19.90 -7.59 3.12
CA GLY A 119 21.29 -7.53 2.64
C GLY A 119 22.30 -7.26 3.76
N SER A 120 23.59 -7.35 3.43
CA SER A 120 24.70 -7.27 4.40
C SER A 120 24.83 -5.92 5.10
N SER A 121 24.42 -4.83 4.44
CA SER A 121 24.38 -3.47 5.01
C SER A 121 23.06 -3.15 5.73
N GLY A 122 22.12 -4.10 5.77
CA GLY A 122 20.87 -3.98 6.51
C GLY A 122 19.66 -3.48 5.73
N GLU A 123 19.82 -2.93 4.52
CA GLU A 123 18.68 -2.40 3.73
C GLU A 123 18.83 -2.42 2.19
N GLU A 124 20.03 -2.71 1.64
CA GLU A 124 20.28 -2.77 0.18
C GLU A 124 19.24 -3.57 -0.61
N GLY A 125 18.87 -4.75 -0.10
CA GLY A 125 17.90 -5.62 -0.76
C GLY A 125 16.48 -5.02 -0.75
N TRP A 126 16.11 -4.32 0.31
CA TRP A 126 14.83 -3.62 0.41
C TRP A 126 14.78 -2.38 -0.50
N ILE A 127 15.88 -1.63 -0.57
CA ILE A 127 16.02 -0.49 -1.49
C ILE A 127 15.91 -0.96 -2.95
N ALA A 128 16.63 -2.00 -3.33
CA ALA A 128 16.60 -2.53 -4.69
C ALA A 128 15.19 -3.02 -5.08
N PHE A 129 14.52 -3.75 -4.17
CA PHE A 129 13.15 -4.20 -4.38
C PHE A 129 12.17 -3.03 -4.53
N ARG A 130 12.28 -2.01 -3.67
CA ARG A 130 11.48 -0.77 -3.72
C ARG A 130 11.66 -0.01 -5.02
N ASN A 131 12.89 0.10 -5.52
CA ASN A 131 13.18 0.83 -6.76
C ASN A 131 12.50 0.16 -7.95
N ILE A 132 12.53 -1.18 -8.04
CA ILE A 132 11.81 -1.92 -9.09
C ILE A 132 10.31 -1.72 -8.98
N LEU A 133 9.73 -1.79 -7.77
CA LEU A 133 8.31 -1.51 -7.57
C LEU A 133 7.94 -0.09 -7.99
N HIS A 134 8.80 0.89 -7.71
CA HIS A 134 8.58 2.28 -8.10
C HIS A 134 8.60 2.43 -9.63
N GLU A 135 9.57 1.85 -10.32
CA GLU A 135 9.63 1.85 -11.79
C GLU A 135 8.38 1.19 -12.41
N ILE A 136 7.92 0.08 -11.85
CA ILE A 136 6.70 -0.60 -12.31
C ILE A 136 5.46 0.28 -12.06
N ASN A 137 5.40 0.98 -10.92
CA ASN A 137 4.30 1.88 -10.60
C ASN A 137 4.20 3.06 -11.58
N GLU A 138 5.34 3.67 -11.93
CA GLU A 138 5.39 4.73 -12.94
C GLU A 138 4.92 4.22 -14.30
N GLU A 139 5.36 3.03 -14.72
CA GLU A 139 4.95 2.44 -15.99
C GLU A 139 3.45 2.06 -16.00
N ALA A 140 2.94 1.49 -14.91
CA ALA A 140 1.51 1.17 -14.77
C ALA A 140 0.64 2.44 -14.88
N SER A 141 1.13 3.56 -14.31
CA SER A 141 0.49 4.87 -14.39
C SER A 141 0.51 5.44 -15.80
N ARG A 142 1.62 5.29 -16.53
CA ARG A 142 1.71 5.70 -17.95
C ARG A 142 0.75 4.93 -18.84
N LEU A 143 0.70 3.61 -18.67
CA LEU A 143 -0.21 2.75 -19.43
C LEU A 143 -1.68 3.13 -19.20
N PHE A 144 -2.04 3.59 -17.99
CA PHE A 144 -3.39 4.10 -17.72
C PHE A 144 -3.73 5.35 -18.55
N ILE A 145 -2.77 6.27 -18.72
CA ILE A 145 -2.96 7.50 -19.50
C ILE A 145 -3.11 7.18 -21.00
N VAL A 146 -2.29 6.27 -21.53
CA VAL A 146 -2.30 5.92 -22.97
C VAL A 146 -3.59 5.19 -23.37
N SER A 147 -4.09 4.27 -22.53
CA SER A 147 -5.37 3.59 -22.77
C SER A 147 -6.55 4.57 -22.87
N ASN A 148 -6.54 5.65 -22.07
CA ASN A 148 -7.58 6.67 -22.11
C ASN A 148 -7.47 7.64 -23.30
N GLN A 149 -6.31 7.70 -23.98
CA GLN A 149 -6.12 8.51 -25.19
C GLN A 149 -6.57 7.78 -26.47
N GLN A 150 -6.58 6.45 -26.49
CA GLN A 150 -7.00 5.66 -27.66
C GLN A 150 -8.52 5.50 -27.79
N HIS A 151 -9.31 5.95 -26.81
CA HIS A 151 -10.77 5.79 -26.75
C HIS A 151 -11.58 7.09 -26.88
N MET A 152 -10.98 8.20 -27.32
CA MET A 152 -11.73 9.44 -27.61
C MET A 152 -12.21 9.50 -29.07
N GLU A 153 -13.35 8.87 -29.33
CA GLU A 153 -14.27 9.31 -30.40
C GLU A 153 -15.15 10.45 -29.84
N PRO A 154 -15.46 11.51 -30.61
CA PRO A 154 -16.25 12.62 -30.10
C PRO A 154 -17.74 12.25 -30.14
N ALA A 155 -18.33 11.91 -28.99
CA ALA A 155 -19.77 11.72 -28.88
C ALA A 155 -20.35 12.50 -27.69
N GLU A 156 -21.32 13.32 -28.06
CA GLU A 156 -22.14 14.19 -27.23
C GLU A 156 -23.04 13.44 -26.23
N HIS A 157 -23.30 14.07 -25.09
CA HIS A 157 -24.47 13.92 -24.20
C HIS A 157 -24.92 12.52 -23.71
N LEU A 158 -24.65 12.19 -22.44
CA LEU A 158 -25.65 11.93 -21.36
C LEU A 158 -24.96 11.61 -20.01
N PRO A 159 -25.56 11.98 -18.86
CA PRO A 159 -24.92 11.88 -17.54
C PRO A 159 -25.37 10.60 -16.79
N GLY A 160 -24.46 10.08 -15.96
CA GLY A 160 -24.84 9.25 -14.83
C GLY A 160 -24.28 7.84 -14.86
N LEU A 161 -23.01 7.70 -14.47
CA LEU A 161 -22.53 6.63 -13.59
C LEU A 161 -21.43 7.28 -12.74
N SER A 162 -21.63 7.32 -11.43
CA SER A 162 -20.70 7.92 -10.47
C SER A 162 -19.51 6.98 -10.22
N ASP A 163 -18.30 7.48 -10.47
CA ASP A 163 -17.00 6.87 -10.13
C ASP A 163 -16.75 6.77 -8.59
N ASP A 164 -17.80 6.88 -7.77
CA ASP A 164 -17.71 7.00 -6.32
C ASP A 164 -17.56 5.65 -5.58
N ASP A 165 -17.81 4.51 -6.24
CA ASP A 165 -17.84 3.20 -5.56
C ASP A 165 -16.51 2.42 -5.58
N GLU A 166 -15.48 2.86 -6.32
CA GLU A 166 -14.20 2.11 -6.42
C GLU A 166 -13.09 2.58 -5.46
N ILE A 167 -13.35 3.64 -4.66
CA ILE A 167 -12.33 4.25 -3.77
C ILE A 167 -12.59 3.98 -2.28
N GLU A 168 -13.68 3.31 -1.88
CA GLU A 168 -13.88 2.91 -0.48
C GLU A 168 -13.02 1.70 -0.02
N SER A 169 -12.20 1.10 -0.90
CA SER A 169 -11.40 -0.12 -0.64
C SER A 169 -9.91 0.13 -0.33
N LEU A 170 -9.40 1.37 -0.38
CA LEU A 170 -7.94 1.67 -0.45
C LEU A 170 -7.23 1.92 0.89
N GLY A 171 -7.63 1.22 1.95
CA GLY A 171 -6.97 1.26 3.25
C GLY A 171 -7.96 1.60 4.34
N MET A 172 -7.91 0.82 5.41
CA MET A 172 -8.82 0.95 6.55
C MET A 172 -8.92 2.42 6.95
N PRO A 173 -10.13 3.03 6.99
CA PRO A 173 -10.29 4.36 7.54
C PRO A 173 -9.78 4.32 8.98
N LYS A 174 -8.64 4.97 9.23
CA LYS A 174 -8.09 5.02 10.58
C LYS A 174 -9.00 5.94 11.38
N VAL A 175 -9.55 5.45 12.49
CA VAL A 175 -10.40 6.26 13.37
C VAL A 175 -9.67 6.54 14.67
N ILE A 176 -9.50 7.82 14.96
CA ILE A 176 -8.95 8.29 16.23
C ILE A 176 -10.09 8.88 17.05
N ARG A 177 -10.18 8.49 18.32
CA ARG A 177 -10.98 9.22 19.31
C ARG A 177 -10.07 10.11 20.14
N ALA A 178 -10.44 11.37 20.25
CA ALA A 178 -9.87 12.31 21.21
C ALA A 178 -11.04 13.07 21.85
N ASP A 179 -11.14 12.99 23.19
CA ASP A 179 -12.28 13.48 23.96
C ASP A 179 -13.64 12.99 23.41
N GLN A 180 -14.55 13.91 23.09
CA GLN A 180 -15.88 13.62 22.53
C GLN A 180 -15.89 13.60 21.00
N LYS A 181 -14.71 13.66 20.36
CA LYS A 181 -14.56 13.74 18.90
C LYS A 181 -14.06 12.44 18.32
N ARG A 182 -14.54 12.14 17.10
CA ARG A 182 -14.02 11.07 16.24
C ARG A 182 -13.40 11.70 15.01
N PHE A 183 -12.19 11.29 14.68
CA PHE A 183 -11.49 11.71 13.47
C PHE A 183 -11.36 10.50 12.54
N PHE A 184 -11.88 10.63 11.33
CA PHE A 184 -11.79 9.63 10.26
C PHE A 184 -10.73 10.08 9.26
N PHE A 185 -9.84 9.18 8.89
CA PHE A 185 -8.76 9.44 7.96
C PHE A 185 -9.00 8.59 6.71
N ASP A 186 -9.51 9.22 5.66
CA ASP A 186 -9.94 8.57 4.43
C ASP A 186 -8.98 8.97 3.29
N LEU A 187 -8.42 8.00 2.58
CA LEU A 187 -7.66 8.29 1.37
C LEU A 187 -8.63 8.41 0.18
N GLY A 188 -8.40 9.40 -0.68
CA GLY A 188 -9.23 9.67 -1.84
C GLY A 188 -8.42 10.06 -3.07
N SER A 189 -9.08 10.03 -4.23
CA SER A 189 -8.52 10.43 -5.52
C SER A 189 -9.52 11.27 -6.29
N ASN A 190 -9.04 12.22 -7.09
CA ASN A 190 -9.85 12.94 -8.08
C ASN A 190 -8.94 13.40 -9.24
N ASN A 191 -9.50 14.12 -10.22
CA ASN A 191 -8.76 14.60 -11.40
C ASN A 191 -7.61 15.57 -11.07
N ARG A 192 -7.50 16.06 -9.83
CA ARG A 192 -6.41 16.91 -9.34
C ARG A 192 -5.32 16.13 -8.60
N GLY A 193 -5.50 14.82 -8.45
CA GLY A 193 -4.55 13.92 -7.79
C GLY A 193 -5.11 13.26 -6.53
N HIS A 194 -4.22 12.61 -5.80
CA HIS A 194 -4.54 11.88 -4.58
C HIS A 194 -4.53 12.79 -3.35
N TYR A 195 -5.38 12.47 -2.37
CA TYR A 195 -5.51 13.25 -1.15
C TYR A 195 -5.86 12.38 0.07
N LEU A 196 -5.62 12.93 1.26
CA LEU A 196 -6.11 12.44 2.53
C LEU A 196 -7.22 13.38 3.01
N ARG A 197 -8.43 12.86 3.20
CA ARG A 197 -9.52 13.57 3.87
C ARG A 197 -9.49 13.24 5.35
N ILE A 198 -9.47 14.26 6.19
CA ILE A 198 -9.62 14.11 7.65
C ILE A 198 -10.98 14.65 8.02
N SER A 199 -11.90 13.78 8.46
CA SER A 199 -13.24 14.17 8.91
C SER A 199 -13.31 14.20 10.43
N GLU A 200 -13.68 15.32 11.03
CA GLU A 200 -14.04 15.42 12.45
C GLU A 200 -15.54 15.21 12.62
N VAL A 201 -15.94 14.39 13.59
CA VAL A 201 -17.33 14.17 14.00
C VAL A 201 -17.48 14.37 15.51
N SER A 202 -18.35 15.30 15.91
CA SER A 202 -18.69 15.58 17.31
C SER A 202 -20.21 15.66 17.47
N GLY A 203 -20.82 14.65 18.11
CA GLY A 203 -22.28 14.54 18.18
C GLY A 203 -22.92 14.44 16.79
N SER A 204 -23.77 15.42 16.44
CA SER A 204 -24.38 15.58 15.12
C SER A 204 -23.51 16.34 14.12
N ASP A 205 -22.48 17.06 14.59
CA ASP A 205 -21.69 17.95 13.76
C ASP A 205 -20.58 17.18 13.06
N ARG A 206 -20.37 17.54 11.79
CA ARG A 206 -19.33 16.95 10.94
C ARG A 206 -18.64 18.04 10.13
N SER A 207 -17.31 18.03 10.16
CA SER A 207 -16.46 18.90 9.33
C SER A 207 -15.30 18.10 8.75
N SER A 208 -14.68 18.59 7.67
CA SER A 208 -13.55 17.88 7.05
C SER A 208 -12.55 18.83 6.42
N ILE A 209 -11.31 18.36 6.31
CA ILE A 209 -10.25 18.97 5.52
C ILE A 209 -9.72 17.96 4.49
N ILE A 210 -9.16 18.47 3.39
CA ILE A 210 -8.54 17.67 2.33
C ILE A 210 -7.08 18.09 2.22
N LEU A 211 -6.18 17.10 2.33
CA LEU A 211 -4.74 17.29 2.25
C LEU A 211 -4.22 16.58 0.99
N PRO A 212 -3.64 17.29 0.02
CA PRO A 212 -2.94 16.63 -1.08
C PRO A 212 -1.83 15.72 -0.55
N LEU A 213 -1.69 14.50 -1.11
CA LEU A 213 -0.68 13.55 -0.60
C LEU A 213 0.75 14.11 -0.68
N SER A 214 1.03 14.95 -1.68
CA SER A 214 2.31 15.63 -1.85
C SER A 214 2.70 16.53 -0.66
N GLY A 215 1.72 17.02 0.10
CA GLY A 215 1.93 17.87 1.27
C GLY A 215 2.04 17.13 2.60
N LEU A 216 1.79 15.81 2.64
CA LEU A 216 1.64 15.09 3.90
C LEU A 216 2.90 15.08 4.77
N LYS A 217 4.09 15.00 4.16
CA LYS A 217 5.35 15.08 4.91
C LYS A 217 5.49 16.41 5.66
N HIS A 218 5.20 17.53 4.99
CA HIS A 218 5.24 18.85 5.63
C HIS A 218 4.20 18.99 6.74
N PHE A 219 3.00 18.44 6.55
CA PHE A 219 1.97 18.38 7.59
C PHE A 219 2.44 17.56 8.81
N HIS A 220 3.02 16.39 8.57
CA HIS A 220 3.60 15.55 9.61
C HIS A 220 4.67 16.30 10.41
N ASP A 221 5.64 16.91 9.72
CA ASP A 221 6.77 17.60 10.35
C ASP A 221 6.28 18.81 11.17
N THR A 222 5.30 19.55 10.65
CA THR A 222 4.69 20.69 11.34
C THR A 222 3.93 20.25 12.60
N ILE A 223 3.11 19.19 12.52
CA ILE A 223 2.41 18.65 13.69
C ILE A 223 3.43 18.12 14.72
N GLY A 224 4.46 17.41 14.26
CA GLY A 224 5.55 16.89 15.09
C GLY A 224 6.25 17.98 15.88
N HIS A 225 6.53 19.13 15.26
CA HIS A 225 7.10 20.29 15.96
C HIS A 225 6.22 20.75 17.14
N PHE A 226 4.89 20.82 16.97
CA PHE A 226 3.99 21.19 18.06
C PHE A 226 3.91 20.09 19.14
N VAL A 227 4.03 18.81 18.77
CA VAL A 227 4.12 17.73 19.76
C VAL A 227 5.36 17.95 20.64
N GLU A 228 6.53 18.15 20.04
CA GLU A 228 7.79 18.38 20.78
C GLU A 228 7.69 19.59 21.72
N VAL A 229 7.22 20.74 21.23
CA VAL A 229 7.14 21.98 22.03
C VAL A 229 6.08 21.89 23.15
N THR A 230 5.12 20.97 23.05
CA THR A 230 4.08 20.78 24.07
C THR A 230 4.38 19.66 25.07
N LYS A 231 5.47 18.89 24.89
CA LYS A 231 5.89 17.82 25.81
C LYS A 231 6.05 18.32 27.25
N ASP A 232 6.65 19.49 27.45
CA ASP A 232 6.91 20.03 28.80
C ASP A 232 5.68 20.68 29.45
N ARG A 233 4.63 20.98 28.66
CA ARG A 233 3.41 21.68 29.13
C ARG A 233 2.28 20.74 29.54
N THR A 234 2.38 19.46 29.20
CA THR A 234 1.35 18.44 29.52
C THR A 234 1.63 17.66 30.81
N GLY A 235 2.62 18.12 31.61
CA GLY A 235 3.05 17.55 32.88
C GLY A 235 1.93 16.92 33.72
N GLY A 236 1.90 15.59 33.74
CA GLY A 236 1.18 14.79 34.73
C GLY A 236 -0.32 14.55 34.51
N LYS A 237 -0.95 15.00 33.41
CA LYS A 237 -2.31 14.53 33.08
C LYS A 237 -2.20 13.24 32.27
N PRO A 238 -2.94 12.16 32.62
CA PRO A 238 -2.92 10.93 31.85
C PRO A 238 -3.30 11.29 30.41
N ALA A 239 -2.50 10.77 29.46
CA ALA A 239 -2.74 10.95 28.03
C ALA A 239 -4.24 10.79 27.76
N VAL A 240 -4.84 11.77 27.07
CA VAL A 240 -6.20 11.64 26.53
C VAL A 240 -6.30 10.22 25.97
N ASN A 241 -7.34 9.47 26.37
CA ASN A 241 -7.53 8.07 26.00
C ASN A 241 -7.70 7.95 24.47
N VAL A 242 -6.60 8.06 23.74
CA VAL A 242 -6.52 7.87 22.30
C VAL A 242 -6.56 6.38 22.09
N ARG A 243 -7.73 5.89 21.67
CA ARG A 243 -7.92 4.51 21.26
C ARG A 243 -8.11 4.51 19.76
N THR A 244 -7.19 3.87 19.05
CA THR A 244 -7.44 3.44 17.67
C THR A 244 -8.57 2.45 17.72
N LEU A 245 -9.64 2.72 16.97
CA LEU A 245 -10.76 1.80 16.88
C LEU A 245 -10.62 1.01 15.61
N GLU A 246 -10.75 -0.31 15.73
CA GLU A 246 -11.02 -1.11 14.55
C GLU A 246 -12.43 -0.79 14.03
N PRO A 247 -12.61 -0.71 12.70
CA PRO A 247 -13.91 -0.45 12.13
C PRO A 247 -14.89 -1.56 12.53
N VAL A 248 -16.09 -1.16 12.96
CA VAL A 248 -17.19 -2.09 13.26
C VAL A 248 -17.64 -2.72 11.95
N GLN A 249 -17.41 -4.02 11.78
CA GLN A 249 -17.97 -4.79 10.68
C GLN A 249 -19.51 -4.73 10.79
N ARG A 250 -20.17 -4.14 9.80
CA ARG A 250 -21.62 -4.23 9.59
C ARG A 250 -21.91 -5.33 8.59
#